data_AF-A0A9D7GW67-F1
#
_entry.id   AF-A0A9D7GW67-F1
#
_cell.length_a   1.000
_cell.length_b   1.000
_cell.length_c   1.000
_cell.angle_alpha   90.00
_cell.angle_beta   90.00
_cell.angle_gamma   90.00
#
_symmetry.space_group_name_H-M   'P 1'
#
loop_
_entity.id
_entity.type
_entity.pdbx_description
1 polymer ?
#
loop_
_entity_poly.entity_id
_entity_poly.type
_entity_poly.pdbx_seq_one_letter_code
_entity_poly.pdbx_strand_id
1 'polypeptide(L)'
;MQEFGLCSAQRGAAGETIIDDFLGTPRPQYLASEEEGATYYADVLEGLVATGAAGAYAWCYGDYDPRLFDRAPLAHAVRERTFGLVRADGSEKPATAAFRALRRRRDAGTLVRQAVPTVLDISTDEYYDAPAEHFRRLYLRWTNREGA
;
A
#
# COMPACT_ATOMS: atom_id res chain seq x y z
N MET A 1 1.68 -4.17 -11.20
CA MET A 1 2.41 -4.24 -9.92
C MET A 1 2.00 -3.00 -9.14
N GLN A 2 1.64 -3.14 -7.87
CA GLN A 2 1.22 -2.00 -7.04
C GLN A 2 2.25 -1.77 -5.94
N GLU A 3 2.49 -0.50 -5.63
CA GLU A 3 3.31 -0.05 -4.52
C GLU A 3 2.41 0.34 -3.35
N PHE A 4 2.74 -0.14 -2.15
CA PHE A 4 1.98 0.15 -0.93
C PHE A 4 2.87 -0.08 0.29
N GLY A 5 2.50 0.49 1.43
CA GLY A 5 3.27 0.33 2.64
C GLY A 5 2.51 0.82 3.86
N LEU A 6 2.98 0.39 5.03
CA LEU A 6 2.47 0.82 6.32
C LEU A 6 3.65 1.01 7.27
N CYS A 7 3.76 2.19 7.86
CA CYS A 7 4.76 2.47 8.88
C CYS A 7 4.38 1.81 10.20
N SER A 8 5.38 1.41 10.96
CA SER A 8 5.17 0.71 12.22
C SER A 8 5.60 1.53 13.43
N ALA A 9 4.94 1.31 14.56
CA ALA A 9 5.40 1.69 15.88
C ALA A 9 6.67 0.88 16.24
N GLN A 10 7.21 1.13 17.43
CA GLN A 10 8.34 0.39 17.95
C GLN A 10 8.01 -1.12 18.04
N ARG A 11 9.02 -1.97 17.84
CA ARG A 11 8.90 -3.43 17.99
C ARG A 11 8.22 -3.78 19.32
N GLY A 12 7.12 -4.54 19.24
CA GLY A 12 6.33 -5.01 20.39
C GLY A 12 5.41 -3.96 21.01
N ALA A 13 5.38 -2.73 20.50
CA ALA A 13 4.42 -1.73 20.91
C ALA A 13 3.08 -1.91 20.17
N ALA A 14 2.00 -1.45 20.81
CA ALA A 14 0.73 -1.25 20.13
C ALA A 14 0.86 -0.13 19.09
N GLY A 15 -0.07 -0.08 18.14
CA GLY A 15 -0.13 1.03 17.20
C GLY A 15 -0.48 2.35 17.90
N GLU A 16 0.02 3.45 17.35
CA GLU A 16 -0.11 4.78 17.93
C GLU A 16 -0.34 5.85 16.86
N THR A 17 -0.97 6.96 17.24
CA THR A 17 -1.08 8.14 16.37
C THR A 17 -0.09 9.20 16.82
N ILE A 18 0.74 9.65 15.88
CA ILE A 18 1.70 10.74 16.08
C ILE A 18 1.27 11.98 15.29
N ILE A 19 1.83 13.15 15.63
CA ILE A 19 1.80 14.31 14.74
C ILE A 19 3.10 14.29 13.94
N ASP A 20 2.98 14.15 12.63
CA ASP A 20 4.08 14.07 11.68
C ASP A 20 4.07 15.29 10.75
N ASP A 21 5.23 15.68 10.23
CA ASP A 21 5.30 16.65 9.16
C ASP A 21 5.02 15.95 7.81
N PHE A 22 3.82 16.16 7.28
CA PHE A 22 3.45 15.69 5.96
C PHE A 22 3.56 16.83 4.95
N LEU A 23 4.68 16.88 4.24
CA LEU A 23 4.96 17.85 3.17
C LEU A 23 4.80 19.32 3.63
N GLY A 24 5.35 19.64 4.80
CA GLY A 24 5.31 20.96 5.44
C GLY A 24 4.05 21.22 6.25
N THR A 25 3.15 20.23 6.38
CA THR A 25 1.90 20.37 7.14
C THR A 25 1.85 19.34 8.27
N PRO A 26 1.69 19.77 9.54
CA PRO A 26 1.46 18.86 10.64
C PRO A 26 0.17 18.07 10.42
N ARG A 27 0.26 16.74 10.38
CA ARG A 27 -0.88 15.85 10.22
C ARG A 27 -0.82 14.70 11.23
N PRO A 28 -1.96 14.25 11.76
CA PRO A 28 -1.99 12.98 12.47
C PRO A 28 -1.61 11.86 11.49
N GLN A 29 -0.69 10.98 11.91
CA GLN A 29 -0.29 9.77 11.18
C GLN A 29 -0.36 8.58 12.12
N TYR A 30 -0.90 7.47 11.64
CA TYR A 30 -0.98 6.23 12.41
C TYR A 30 0.26 5.37 12.12
N LEU A 31 0.99 5.00 13.16
CA LEU A 31 2.03 4.00 13.14
C LEU A 31 1.42 2.69 13.64
N ALA A 32 1.30 1.68 12.80
CA ALA A 32 0.66 0.42 13.17
C ALA A 32 1.56 -0.43 14.07
N SER A 33 0.99 -1.32 14.89
CA SER A 33 1.82 -2.40 15.44
C SER A 33 2.38 -3.27 14.30
N GLU A 34 3.44 -4.03 14.57
CA GLU A 34 4.00 -4.90 13.55
C GLU A 34 3.05 -6.06 13.19
N GLU A 35 2.20 -6.47 14.12
CA GLU A 35 1.14 -7.47 13.94
C GLU A 35 -0.01 -6.92 13.09
N GLU A 36 -0.44 -5.68 13.34
CA GLU A 36 -1.38 -4.97 12.46
C GLU A 36 -0.80 -4.85 11.05
N GLY A 37 0.49 -4.52 10.95
CA GLY A 37 1.24 -4.56 9.70
C GLY A 37 1.13 -5.91 8.99
N ALA A 38 1.36 -7.01 9.69
CA ALA A 38 1.25 -8.35 9.09
C ALA A 38 -0.14 -8.65 8.52
N THR A 39 -1.19 -8.32 9.26
CA THR A 39 -2.58 -8.48 8.80
C THR A 39 -2.85 -7.61 7.58
N TYR A 40 -2.49 -6.32 7.64
CA TYR A 40 -2.64 -5.38 6.54
C TYR A 40 -1.96 -5.89 5.25
N TYR A 41 -0.70 -6.32 5.34
CA TYR A 41 0.03 -6.83 4.19
C TYR A 41 -0.59 -8.12 3.64
N ALA A 42 -1.07 -9.03 4.50
CA ALA A 42 -1.75 -10.25 4.05
C ALA A 42 -3.02 -9.91 3.26
N ASP A 43 -3.89 -9.05 3.82
CA ASP A 43 -5.17 -8.69 3.21
C ASP A 43 -4.99 -7.94 1.89
N VAL A 44 -4.07 -6.96 1.85
CA VAL A 44 -3.78 -6.23 0.61
C VAL A 44 -3.22 -7.16 -0.46
N LEU A 45 -2.30 -8.07 -0.11
CA LEU A 45 -1.76 -9.02 -1.09
C LEU A 45 -2.82 -9.97 -1.64
N GLU A 46 -3.77 -10.46 -0.81
CA GLU A 46 -4.90 -11.25 -1.32
C GLU A 46 -5.76 -10.43 -2.29
N GLY A 47 -6.12 -9.20 -1.94
CA GLY A 47 -6.92 -8.33 -2.81
C GLY A 47 -6.23 -8.01 -4.14
N LEU A 48 -4.92 -7.78 -4.12
CA LEU A 48 -4.12 -7.58 -5.33
C LEU A 48 -4.10 -8.83 -6.21
N VAL A 49 -3.90 -10.01 -5.64
CA VAL A 49 -3.95 -11.28 -6.39
C VAL A 49 -5.32 -11.50 -7.00
N ALA A 50 -6.39 -11.26 -6.22
CA ALA A 50 -7.77 -11.44 -6.67
C ALA A 50 -8.11 -10.58 -7.89
N THR A 51 -7.56 -9.35 -7.95
CA THR A 51 -7.75 -8.42 -9.08
C THR A 51 -6.78 -8.64 -10.25
N GLY A 52 -5.96 -9.69 -10.18
CA GLY A 52 -5.08 -10.11 -11.28
C GLY A 52 -3.65 -9.56 -11.21
N ALA A 53 -3.25 -8.90 -10.12
CA ALA A 53 -1.86 -8.49 -9.95
C ALA A 53 -0.93 -9.72 -9.90
N ALA A 54 0.19 -9.65 -10.63
CA ALA A 54 1.21 -10.70 -10.61
C ALA A 54 2.07 -10.69 -9.33
N GLY A 55 1.99 -9.61 -8.55
CA GLY A 55 2.77 -9.36 -7.36
C GLY A 55 2.72 -7.88 -6.97
N ALA A 56 3.47 -7.54 -5.93
CA ALA A 56 3.47 -6.20 -5.35
C ALA A 56 4.84 -5.82 -4.80
N TYR A 57 5.07 -4.51 -4.63
CA TYR A 57 6.30 -3.96 -4.08
C TYR A 57 5.96 -3.21 -2.79
N ALA A 58 6.56 -3.62 -1.67
CA ALA A 58 6.37 -2.91 -0.42
C ALA A 58 7.24 -1.65 -0.41
N TRP A 59 6.65 -0.50 -0.13
CA TRP A 59 7.38 0.67 0.34
C TRP A 59 7.59 0.51 1.85
N CYS A 60 8.78 0.18 2.33
CA CYS A 60 10.02 -0.04 1.59
C CYS A 60 10.69 -1.36 2.03
N TYR A 61 11.86 -1.66 1.46
CA TYR A 61 12.58 -2.88 1.84
C TYR A 61 13.00 -2.86 3.32
N GLY A 62 13.60 -1.75 3.78
CA GLY A 62 14.19 -1.66 5.11
C GLY A 62 13.96 -0.32 5.80
N ASP A 63 13.85 -0.35 7.12
CA ASP A 63 13.77 0.84 7.95
C ASP A 63 15.07 1.66 7.84
N TYR A 64 14.94 2.97 8.06
CA TYR A 64 16.12 3.83 8.09
C TYR A 64 16.92 3.65 9.37
N ASP A 65 18.23 3.79 9.26
CA ASP A 65 19.13 3.76 10.40
C ASP A 65 18.88 4.96 11.34
N PRO A 66 18.79 4.74 12.68
CA PRO A 66 18.56 5.81 13.64
C PRO A 66 19.55 6.98 13.57
N ARG A 67 20.78 6.77 13.06
CA ARG A 67 21.78 7.82 12.84
C ARG A 67 21.36 8.87 11.80
N LEU A 68 20.26 8.65 11.10
CA LEU A 68 19.70 9.58 10.12
C LEU A 68 18.49 10.34 10.66
N PHE A 69 17.97 10.00 11.85
CA PHE A 69 16.69 10.51 12.35
C PHE A 69 16.71 11.99 12.71
N ASP A 70 17.87 12.60 12.85
CA ASP A 70 18.07 14.04 13.06
C ASP A 70 18.38 14.80 11.75
N ARG A 71 18.40 14.12 10.61
CA ARG A 71 18.69 14.70 9.29
C ARG A 71 17.45 14.72 8.41
N ALA A 72 17.30 15.77 7.61
CA ALA A 72 16.24 15.81 6.60
C ALA A 72 16.35 14.64 5.60
N PRO A 73 15.23 14.04 5.15
CA PRO A 73 13.85 14.36 5.54
C PRO A 73 13.40 13.69 6.86
N LEU A 74 14.15 12.73 7.38
CA LEU A 74 13.74 11.87 8.50
C LEU A 74 13.63 12.60 9.84
N ALA A 75 14.24 13.77 9.99
CA ALA A 75 14.02 14.70 11.10
C ALA A 75 12.55 15.09 11.27
N HIS A 76 11.80 15.14 10.17
CA HIS A 76 10.43 15.66 10.14
C HIS A 76 9.43 14.59 9.72
N ALA A 77 9.79 13.74 8.75
CA ALA A 77 8.97 12.62 8.29
C ALA A 77 9.24 11.37 9.15
N VAL A 78 8.77 11.38 10.39
CA VAL A 78 8.92 10.28 11.36
C VAL A 78 8.32 8.99 10.80
N ARG A 79 7.19 9.07 10.10
CA ARG A 79 6.54 7.91 9.49
C ARG A 79 7.46 7.16 8.51
N GLU A 80 8.34 7.87 7.78
CA GLU A 80 9.23 7.28 6.78
C GLU A 80 10.29 6.37 7.41
N ARG A 81 10.60 6.56 8.69
CA ARG A 81 11.65 5.83 9.41
C ARG A 81 11.38 4.32 9.49
N THR A 82 10.10 3.92 9.49
CA THR A 82 9.68 2.57 9.88
C THR A 82 8.76 1.85 8.86
N PHE A 83 8.77 2.24 7.59
CA PHE A 83 8.01 1.55 6.53
C PHE A 83 8.60 0.19 6.11
N GLY A 84 9.84 -0.10 6.49
CA GLY A 84 10.56 -1.27 6.04
C GLY A 84 9.89 -2.59 6.41
N LEU A 85 9.96 -3.57 5.51
CA LEU A 85 9.69 -4.97 5.84
C LEU A 85 10.79 -5.56 6.74
N VAL A 86 11.99 -4.99 6.68
CA VAL A 86 13.15 -5.36 7.49
C VAL A 86 13.50 -4.17 8.38
N ARG A 87 13.84 -4.42 9.64
CA ARG A 87 14.28 -3.38 10.58
C ARG A 87 15.69 -2.91 10.24
N ALA A 88 16.09 -1.78 10.80
CA ALA A 88 17.43 -1.21 10.59
C ALA A 88 18.57 -2.14 11.07
N ASP A 89 18.29 -3.04 12.01
CA ASP A 89 19.22 -4.08 12.49
C ASP A 89 19.31 -5.32 11.56
N GLY A 90 18.57 -5.31 10.45
CA GLY A 90 18.50 -6.43 9.49
C GLY A 90 17.50 -7.52 9.86
N SER A 91 16.82 -7.42 11.00
CA SER A 91 15.82 -8.41 11.40
C SER A 91 14.47 -8.17 10.72
N GLU A 92 13.81 -9.26 10.31
CA GLU A 92 12.54 -9.17 9.59
C GLU A 92 11.35 -8.80 10.50
N LYS A 93 10.46 -7.94 10.00
CA LYS A 93 9.15 -7.71 10.62
C LYS A 93 8.18 -8.85 10.28
N PRO A 94 7.17 -9.13 11.13
CA PRO A 94 6.09 -10.08 10.87
C PRO A 94 5.48 -10.01 9.45
N ALA A 95 5.36 -8.82 8.88
CA ALA A 95 4.85 -8.61 7.52
C ALA A 95 5.61 -9.36 6.41
N THR A 96 6.88 -9.72 6.59
CA THR A 96 7.63 -10.54 5.61
C THR A 96 7.02 -11.93 5.42
N ALA A 97 6.31 -12.45 6.42
CA ALA A 97 5.64 -13.73 6.34
C ALA A 97 4.54 -13.74 5.27
N ALA A 98 3.82 -12.64 5.08
CA ALA A 98 2.79 -12.51 4.04
C ALA A 98 3.39 -12.66 2.63
N PHE A 99 4.52 -12.02 2.37
CA PHE A 99 5.24 -12.16 1.09
C PHE A 99 5.77 -13.58 0.87
N ARG A 100 6.27 -14.24 1.91
CA ARG A 100 6.68 -15.66 1.83
C ARG A 100 5.51 -16.57 1.52
N ALA A 101 4.36 -16.37 2.17
CA ALA A 101 3.15 -17.15 1.93
C ALA A 101 2.67 -16.97 0.48
N LEU A 102 2.62 -15.73 0.00
CA LEU A 102 2.28 -15.41 -1.38
C LEU A 102 3.24 -16.09 -2.36
N ARG A 103 4.55 -15.99 -2.12
CA ARG A 103 5.59 -16.62 -2.94
C ARG A 103 5.40 -18.13 -3.04
N ARG A 104 5.13 -18.81 -1.92
CA ARG A 104 4.87 -20.26 -1.90
C ARG A 104 3.64 -20.63 -2.73
N ARG A 105 2.54 -19.89 -2.57
CA ARG A 105 1.30 -20.12 -3.35
C ARG A 105 1.50 -19.89 -4.84
N ARG A 106 2.23 -18.83 -5.20
CA ARG A 106 2.60 -18.55 -6.59
C ARG A 106 3.38 -19.69 -7.21
N ASP A 107 4.44 -20.15 -6.54
CA ASP A 107 5.29 -21.23 -7.05
C ASP A 107 4.52 -22.56 -7.14
N ALA A 108 3.55 -22.78 -6.25
CA ALA A 108 2.65 -23.93 -6.31
C ALA A 108 1.51 -23.79 -7.34
N GLY A 109 1.37 -22.63 -8.01
CA GLY A 109 0.28 -22.39 -8.96
C GLY A 109 -1.11 -22.26 -8.31
N THR A 110 -1.19 -21.94 -7.02
CA THR A 110 -2.45 -21.92 -6.24
C THR A 110 -3.03 -20.52 -6.01
N LEU A 111 -2.57 -19.53 -6.77
CA LEU A 111 -3.14 -18.18 -6.72
C LEU A 111 -4.53 -18.18 -7.37
N VAL A 112 -5.52 -17.68 -6.64
CA VAL A 112 -6.90 -17.57 -7.12
C VAL A 112 -7.13 -16.15 -7.60
N ARG A 113 -7.42 -15.99 -8.90
CA ARG A 113 -7.83 -14.73 -9.49
C ARG A 113 -9.34 -14.71 -9.61
N GLN A 114 -9.96 -13.59 -9.29
CA GLN A 114 -11.38 -13.38 -9.48
C GLN A 114 -11.64 -12.76 -10.85
N ALA A 115 -12.85 -12.96 -11.38
CA ALA A 115 -13.31 -12.20 -12.52
C ALA A 115 -13.46 -10.74 -12.08
N VAL A 116 -12.68 -9.83 -12.67
CA VAL A 116 -12.80 -8.40 -12.41
C VAL A 116 -14.02 -7.90 -13.17
N PRO A 117 -15.03 -7.31 -12.49
CA PRO A 117 -16.22 -6.82 -13.17
C PRO A 117 -15.87 -5.65 -14.09
N THR A 118 -16.51 -5.59 -15.26
CA THR A 118 -16.42 -4.44 -16.14
C THR A 118 -17.13 -3.25 -15.48
N VAL A 119 -16.35 -2.31 -14.96
CA VAL A 119 -16.88 -1.11 -14.27
C VAL A 119 -17.23 0.00 -15.26
N LEU A 120 -16.45 0.14 -16.33
CA LEU A 120 -16.62 1.16 -17.36
C LEU A 120 -17.27 0.54 -18.59
N ASP A 121 -18.26 1.24 -19.15
CA ASP A 121 -18.99 0.84 -20.36
C ASP A 121 -18.26 1.27 -21.65
N ILE A 122 -16.93 1.25 -21.64
CA ILE A 122 -16.08 1.69 -22.73
C ILE A 122 -14.80 0.85 -22.74
N SER A 123 -14.31 0.51 -23.93
CA SER A 123 -13.03 -0.18 -24.08
C SER A 123 -11.85 0.79 -23.86
N THR A 124 -10.66 0.24 -23.63
CA THR A 124 -9.45 1.09 -23.53
C THR A 124 -9.18 1.83 -24.85
N ASP A 125 -9.30 1.14 -25.98
CA ASP A 125 -9.03 1.73 -27.29
C ASP A 125 -10.04 2.86 -27.60
N GLU A 126 -11.33 2.60 -27.42
CA GLU A 126 -12.38 3.61 -27.60
C GLU A 126 -12.17 4.81 -26.65
N TYR A 127 -11.77 4.59 -25.39
CA TYR A 127 -11.48 5.69 -24.47
C TYR A 127 -10.36 6.61 -25.00
N TYR A 128 -9.32 6.04 -25.62
CA TYR A 128 -8.18 6.80 -26.12
C TYR A 128 -8.41 7.48 -27.47
N ASP A 129 -9.49 7.17 -28.19
CA ASP A 129 -9.87 7.90 -29.41
C ASP A 129 -10.32 9.33 -29.10
N ALA A 130 -11.00 9.57 -27.97
CA ALA A 130 -11.43 10.89 -27.51
C ALA A 130 -11.41 11.04 -25.97
N PRO A 131 -10.23 11.02 -25.31
CA PRO A 131 -10.11 10.84 -23.86
C PRO A 131 -10.77 11.94 -23.04
N ALA A 132 -10.73 13.20 -23.50
CA ALA A 132 -11.40 14.31 -22.80
C ALA A 132 -12.93 14.15 -22.79
N GLU A 133 -13.51 13.72 -23.92
CA GLU A 133 -14.95 13.53 -24.06
C GLU A 133 -15.43 12.32 -23.26
N HIS A 134 -14.71 11.21 -23.37
CA HIS A 134 -15.03 9.98 -22.65
C HIS A 134 -14.85 10.13 -21.14
N PHE A 135 -13.80 10.81 -20.67
CA PHE A 135 -13.64 11.14 -19.26
C PHE A 135 -14.82 11.96 -18.74
N ARG A 136 -15.20 13.03 -19.45
CA ARG A 136 -16.35 13.86 -19.07
C ARG A 136 -17.65 13.04 -18.99
N ARG A 137 -17.92 12.19 -19.98
CA ARG A 137 -19.10 11.31 -20.01
C ARG A 137 -19.14 10.37 -18.80
N LEU A 138 -18.02 9.69 -18.52
CA LEU A 138 -17.90 8.75 -17.41
C LEU A 138 -18.03 9.45 -16.05
N TYR A 139 -17.40 10.61 -15.89
CA TYR A 139 -17.46 11.41 -14.67
C TYR A 139 -18.90 11.87 -14.38
N LEU A 140 -19.60 12.42 -15.37
CA LEU A 140 -21.00 12.84 -15.21
C LEU A 140 -21.92 11.67 -14.85
N ARG A 141 -21.69 10.48 -15.44
CA ARG A 141 -22.43 9.26 -15.08
C ARG A 141 -22.20 8.86 -13.63
N TRP A 142 -20.96 8.99 -13.14
CA TRP A 142 -20.62 8.69 -11.75
C TRP A 142 -21.28 9.67 -10.79
N THR A 143 -21.16 10.99 -11.02
CA THR A 143 -21.78 12.00 -10.15
C THR A 143 -23.30 11.90 -10.10
N ASN A 144 -23.95 11.53 -11.21
CA ASN A 144 -25.41 11.38 -11.27
C ASN A 144 -25.91 10.11 -10.56
N ARG A 145 -25.05 9.11 -10.32
CA ARG A 145 -25.40 7.91 -9.56
C ARG A 145 -25.41 8.13 -8.05
N GLU A 146 -24.67 9.12 -7.55
CA GLU A 146 -24.63 9.46 -6.12
C GLU A 146 -25.79 10.39 -5.67
N GLY A 147 -26.66 10.80 -6.61
CA GLY A 147 -27.84 11.64 -6.36
C GLY A 147 -29.19 10.93 -6.44
N ALA A 148 -29.23 9.59 -6.50
CA ALA A 148 -30.45 8.77 -6.61
C ALA A 148 -30.62 7.82 -5.42
#